data_AF-A0A507QKL9-F1
#
_entry.id   AF-A0A507QKL9-F1
#
_cell.length_a   1.000
_cell.length_b   1.000
_cell.length_c   1.000
_cell.angle_alpha   90.00
_cell.angle_beta   90.00
_cell.angle_gamma   90.00
#
_symmetry.space_group_name_H-M   'P 1'
#
loop_
_entity.id
_entity.type
_entity.pdbx_description
1 polymer ?
#
loop_
_entity_poly.entity_id
_entity_poly.type
_entity_poly.pdbx_seq_one_letter_code
_entity_poly.pdbx_strand_id
1 'polypeptide(L)'
;MAEPIGMASGLLALATFALQSGIALYETVKSFHSHPKRVRDLIEELEALCGVLAPLTDLVNSTADVDLSAPELPLLRCGNACKEFEEELIKCSSRSGGNRTSFRDWAKLRYMSDDIDGFRRLLAGYKSTINIALADANLRQSALTAESLEVHKDLIETAKSDLEAHLESIDGKIELLFAQTAANTDSDTSEMQLLKEERLSTEKCLQICAQLSDHINQIQLVTQRSSDSAEADTPDALSERLTNEGLEECKTSITRTTAKLERHMQDIMNRLLSKSRRAMTNEAEFTELARLRDEWETVRQCIDICSRADNHLKENISKVENYGTGDAVQFMVSTGKKTIHGKNRGLGWRTRQVAGHLSDASLQQISRDMTSINLQYPAKEGPPLPANTHSDPVNGVESERTSEFRER
;
A
#
# COMPACT_ATOMS: atom_id res chain seq x y z
N MET A 1 34.55 2.09 6.99
CA MET A 1 33.42 2.90 7.48
C MET A 1 33.11 3.90 6.39
N ALA A 2 32.14 3.57 5.52
CA ALA A 2 31.67 4.46 4.46
C ALA A 2 30.45 5.20 5.01
N GLU A 3 30.46 6.52 4.87
CA GLU A 3 29.49 7.43 5.47
C GLU A 3 28.08 7.27 4.87
N PRO A 4 27.00 7.47 5.67
CA PRO A 4 25.61 7.50 5.19
C PRO A 4 25.24 8.77 4.38
N ILE A 5 26.21 9.66 4.10
CA ILE A 5 25.98 10.98 3.48
C ILE A 5 25.66 10.87 1.97
N GLY A 6 25.90 9.71 1.34
CA GLY A 6 25.70 9.53 -0.11
C GLY A 6 24.24 9.34 -0.56
N MET A 7 23.40 8.64 0.21
CA MET A 7 22.04 8.27 -0.21
C MET A 7 21.01 9.37 0.09
N ALA A 8 21.08 10.01 1.28
CA ALA A 8 20.20 11.13 1.63
C ALA A 8 20.39 12.34 0.69
N SER A 9 21.63 12.58 0.23
CA SER A 9 21.96 13.64 -0.74
C SER A 9 21.33 13.36 -2.12
N GLY A 10 21.28 12.10 -2.56
CA GLY A 10 20.64 11.70 -3.81
C GLY A 10 19.13 11.86 -3.79
N LEU A 11 18.47 11.37 -2.74
CA LEU A 11 17.01 11.48 -2.61
C LEU A 11 16.55 12.93 -2.51
N LEU A 12 17.24 13.76 -1.72
CA LEU A 12 16.93 15.18 -1.60
C LEU A 12 17.04 15.88 -2.96
N ALA A 13 18.09 15.57 -3.73
CA ALA A 13 18.26 16.12 -5.06
C ALA A 13 17.12 15.73 -6.00
N LEU A 14 16.66 14.47 -5.95
CA LEU A 14 15.54 13.97 -6.74
C LEU A 14 14.20 14.60 -6.34
N ALA A 15 13.92 14.71 -5.04
CA ALA A 15 12.72 15.37 -4.52
C ALA A 15 12.68 16.85 -4.92
N THR A 16 13.81 17.54 -4.78
CA THR A 16 13.96 18.95 -5.19
C THR A 16 13.78 19.10 -6.70
N PHE A 17 14.37 18.21 -7.50
CA PHE A 17 14.23 18.21 -8.95
C PHE A 17 12.78 18.00 -9.39
N ALA A 18 12.07 17.03 -8.79
CA ALA A 18 10.67 16.77 -9.07
C ALA A 18 9.79 17.97 -8.70
N LEU A 19 10.01 18.57 -7.53
CA LEU A 19 9.28 19.74 -7.06
C LEU A 19 9.49 20.94 -7.99
N GLN A 20 10.74 21.26 -8.33
CA GLN A 20 11.06 22.38 -9.23
C GLN A 20 10.46 22.18 -10.62
N SER A 21 10.54 20.97 -11.17
CA SER A 21 9.95 20.65 -12.48
C SER A 21 8.42 20.73 -12.44
N GLY A 22 7.79 20.29 -11.35
CA GLY A 22 6.34 20.42 -11.15
C GLY A 22 5.88 21.87 -11.03
N ILE A 23 6.62 22.71 -10.29
CA ILE A 23 6.35 24.15 -10.17
C ILE A 23 6.49 24.85 -11.53
N ALA A 24 7.57 24.58 -12.26
CA ALA A 24 7.79 25.16 -13.59
C ALA A 24 6.63 24.83 -14.55
N LEU A 25 6.22 23.56 -14.60
CA LEU A 25 5.08 23.14 -15.41
C LEU A 25 3.77 23.81 -14.96
N TYR A 26 3.51 23.87 -13.65
CA TYR A 26 2.34 24.56 -13.09
C TYR A 26 2.28 26.02 -13.52
N GLU A 27 3.38 26.77 -13.35
CA GLU A 27 3.47 28.18 -13.74
C GLU A 27 3.28 28.36 -15.25
N THR A 28 3.91 27.51 -16.06
CA THR A 28 3.78 27.52 -17.51
C THR A 28 2.33 27.29 -17.94
N VAL A 29 1.64 26.28 -17.40
CA VAL A 29 0.22 26.03 -17.70
C VAL A 29 -0.67 27.19 -17.24
N LYS A 30 -0.40 27.77 -16.07
CA LYS A 30 -1.17 28.89 -15.50
C LYS A 30 -0.99 30.20 -16.28
N SER A 31 0.12 30.37 -16.99
CA SER A 31 0.40 31.57 -17.80
C SER A 31 -0.57 31.77 -18.99
N PHE A 32 -1.22 30.69 -19.45
CA PHE A 32 -2.23 30.75 -20.51
C PHE A 32 -3.57 31.28 -19.97
N HIS A 33 -4.30 32.09 -20.75
CA HIS A 33 -5.53 32.74 -20.29
C HIS A 33 -6.77 31.83 -20.32
N SER A 34 -6.78 30.80 -21.15
CA SER A 34 -7.94 29.91 -21.34
C SER A 34 -7.63 28.47 -20.97
N HIS A 35 -8.27 27.99 -19.90
CA HIS A 35 -8.13 26.62 -19.42
C HIS A 35 -9.45 25.85 -19.60
N PRO A 36 -9.55 24.93 -20.57
CA PRO A 36 -10.67 23.99 -20.60
C PRO A 36 -10.65 23.09 -19.36
N LYS A 37 -11.76 22.41 -19.05
CA LYS A 37 -11.91 21.64 -17.81
C LYS A 37 -10.71 20.72 -17.51
N ARG A 38 -10.33 19.85 -18.46
CA ARG A 38 -9.16 18.96 -18.34
C ARG A 38 -7.84 19.65 -17.97
N VAL A 39 -7.66 20.92 -18.37
CA VAL A 39 -6.45 21.70 -18.03
C VAL A 39 -6.55 22.25 -16.61
N ARG A 40 -7.75 22.64 -16.15
CA ARG A 40 -7.97 22.98 -14.74
C ARG A 40 -7.77 21.77 -13.84
N ASP A 41 -8.30 20.62 -14.24
CA ASP A 41 -8.11 19.35 -13.53
C ASP A 41 -6.60 18.96 -13.49
N LEU A 42 -5.82 19.26 -14.54
CA LEU A 42 -4.35 19.12 -14.52
C LEU A 42 -3.68 20.11 -13.55
N ILE A 43 -4.11 21.37 -13.51
CA ILE A 43 -3.58 22.38 -12.58
C ILE A 43 -3.81 21.95 -11.13
N GLU A 44 -5.01 21.48 -10.81
CA GLU A 44 -5.35 20.97 -9.48
C GLU A 44 -4.47 19.76 -9.10
N GLU A 45 -4.22 18.86 -10.05
CA GLU A 45 -3.36 17.70 -9.82
C GLU A 45 -1.88 18.10 -9.63
N LEU A 46 -1.38 19.08 -10.39
CA LEU A 46 -0.03 19.63 -10.22
C LEU A 46 0.14 20.33 -8.87
N GLU A 47 -0.86 21.09 -8.44
CA GLU A 47 -0.86 21.73 -7.12
C GLU A 47 -0.83 20.67 -6.00
N ALA A 48 -1.65 19.62 -6.12
CA ALA A 48 -1.66 18.52 -5.17
C ALA A 48 -0.33 17.75 -5.15
N LEU A 49 0.28 17.50 -6.31
CA LEU A 49 1.59 16.86 -6.44
C LEU A 49 2.69 17.68 -5.75
N CYS A 50 2.77 18.98 -6.05
CA CYS A 50 3.70 19.89 -5.38
C CYS A 50 3.46 19.95 -3.86
N GLY A 51 2.19 19.87 -3.43
CA GLY A 51 1.79 19.79 -2.03
C GLY A 51 2.29 18.54 -1.29
N VAL A 52 2.56 17.43 -1.98
CA VAL A 52 3.16 16.22 -1.41
C VAL A 52 4.69 16.27 -1.47
N LEU A 53 5.25 16.83 -2.55
CA LEU A 53 6.71 16.93 -2.76
C LEU A 53 7.40 17.93 -1.82
N ALA A 54 6.73 19.04 -1.45
CA ALA A 54 7.31 20.03 -0.53
C ALA A 54 7.54 19.46 0.89
N PRO A 55 6.53 18.85 1.56
CA PRO A 55 6.73 18.19 2.85
C PRO A 55 7.77 17.07 2.81
N LEU A 56 7.85 16.31 1.71
CA LEU A 56 8.88 15.29 1.52
C LEU A 56 10.28 15.91 1.54
N THR A 57 10.47 17.02 0.82
CA THR A 57 11.75 17.74 0.77
C THR A 57 12.16 18.22 2.16
N ASP A 58 11.21 18.77 2.92
CA ASP A 58 11.44 19.23 4.29
C ASP A 58 11.76 18.09 5.26
N LEU A 59 11.08 16.94 5.11
CA LEU A 59 11.31 15.74 5.92
C LEU A 59 12.72 15.17 5.70
N VAL A 60 13.12 15.00 4.43
CA VAL A 60 14.45 14.51 4.05
C VAL A 60 15.55 15.47 4.54
N ASN A 61 15.29 16.79 4.53
CA ASN A 61 16.21 17.79 5.08
C ASN A 61 16.34 17.72 6.61
N SER A 62 15.25 17.39 7.31
CA SER A 62 15.17 17.51 8.77
C SER A 62 15.57 16.23 9.52
N THR A 63 15.51 15.08 8.86
CA THR A 63 15.68 13.77 9.52
C THR A 63 16.74 12.92 8.82
N ALA A 64 17.85 12.65 9.52
CA ALA A 64 18.95 11.83 9.00
C ALA A 64 18.69 10.30 9.09
N ASP A 65 17.55 9.86 9.63
CA ASP A 65 17.31 8.47 10.05
C ASP A 65 16.05 7.83 9.42
N VAL A 66 15.44 8.47 8.41
CA VAL A 66 14.29 7.88 7.70
C VAL A 66 14.77 7.20 6.43
N ASP A 67 14.65 5.87 6.38
CA ASP A 67 14.89 5.10 5.16
C ASP A 67 13.79 5.38 4.13
N LEU A 68 14.05 6.37 3.28
CA LEU A 68 13.21 6.77 2.15
C LEU A 68 13.87 6.37 0.81
N SER A 69 14.64 5.29 0.78
CA SER A 69 15.26 4.79 -0.45
C SER A 69 14.24 4.30 -1.50
N ALA A 70 13.01 4.02 -1.08
CA ALA A 70 11.97 3.43 -1.92
C ALA A 70 11.51 4.29 -3.13
N PRO A 71 11.18 5.60 -2.98
CA PRO A 71 10.66 6.42 -4.09
C PRO A 71 11.71 7.09 -5.01
N GLU A 72 12.99 6.68 -5.02
CA GLU A 72 14.01 7.34 -5.88
C GLU A 72 13.63 7.38 -7.37
N LEU A 73 13.32 6.24 -7.98
CA LEU A 73 12.93 6.19 -9.40
C LEU A 73 11.60 6.91 -9.67
N PRO A 74 10.53 6.74 -8.87
CA PRO A 74 9.32 7.56 -9.00
C PRO A 74 9.58 9.07 -8.97
N LEU A 75 10.47 9.56 -8.09
CA LEU A 75 10.80 10.99 -8.02
C LEU A 75 11.55 11.46 -9.26
N LEU A 76 12.56 10.70 -9.69
CA LEU A 76 13.31 11.00 -10.91
C LEU A 76 12.38 11.10 -12.12
N ARG A 77 11.53 10.09 -12.30
CA ARG A 77 10.64 10.01 -13.45
C ARG A 77 9.52 11.04 -13.37
N CYS A 78 8.97 11.33 -12.19
CA CYS A 78 8.04 12.44 -11.98
C CYS A 78 8.63 13.78 -12.44
N GLY A 79 9.87 14.10 -12.05
CA GLY A 79 10.54 15.32 -12.48
C GLY A 79 10.76 15.38 -14.00
N ASN A 80 11.22 14.26 -14.58
CA ASN A 80 11.40 14.14 -16.03
C ASN A 80 10.07 14.30 -16.79
N ALA A 81 8.99 13.67 -16.32
CA ALA A 81 7.68 13.75 -16.94
C ALA A 81 7.13 15.19 -16.91
N CYS A 82 7.24 15.89 -15.78
CA CYS A 82 6.89 17.31 -15.68
C CYS A 82 7.67 18.17 -16.68
N LYS A 83 8.99 17.99 -16.74
CA LYS A 83 9.88 18.75 -17.63
C LYS A 83 9.61 18.45 -19.11
N GLU A 84 9.52 17.18 -19.48
CA GLU A 84 9.25 16.75 -20.86
C GLU A 84 7.87 17.25 -21.34
N PHE A 85 6.86 17.24 -20.47
CA PHE A 85 5.53 17.74 -20.81
C PHE A 85 5.52 19.26 -20.97
N GLU A 86 6.26 19.99 -20.12
CA GLU A 86 6.48 21.44 -20.26
C GLU A 86 7.15 21.77 -21.61
N GLU A 87 8.17 21.02 -22.00
CA GLU A 87 8.86 21.18 -23.29
C GLU A 87 7.91 20.98 -24.48
N GLU A 88 7.08 19.93 -24.46
CA GLU A 88 6.07 19.71 -25.51
C GLU A 88 5.00 20.82 -25.53
N LEU A 89 4.59 21.32 -24.37
CA LEU A 89 3.67 22.45 -24.26
C LEU A 89 4.26 23.73 -24.87
N ILE A 90 5.51 24.07 -24.53
CA ILE A 90 6.22 25.23 -25.07
C ILE A 90 6.39 25.09 -26.59
N LYS A 91 6.82 23.92 -27.06
CA LYS A 91 6.99 23.61 -28.49
C LYS A 91 5.69 23.76 -29.26
N CYS A 92 4.57 23.27 -28.73
CA CYS A 92 3.26 23.45 -29.36
C CYS A 92 2.84 24.94 -29.38
N SER A 93 3.14 25.70 -28.32
CA SER A 93 2.80 27.13 -28.25
C SER A 93 3.58 28.00 -29.26
N SER A 94 4.85 27.67 -29.51
CA SER A 94 5.74 28.42 -30.42
C SER A 94 5.28 28.38 -31.89
N ARG A 95 4.56 27.33 -32.29
CA ARG A 95 4.06 27.12 -33.66
C ARG A 95 2.81 27.93 -33.99
N SER A 96 2.15 28.51 -32.99
CA SER A 96 0.84 29.16 -33.14
C SER A 96 0.88 30.64 -33.59
N GLY A 97 2.05 31.23 -33.81
CA GLY A 97 2.20 32.54 -34.47
C GLY A 97 1.51 33.76 -33.81
N GLY A 98 1.00 33.62 -32.58
CA GLY A 98 0.25 34.67 -31.88
C GLY A 98 0.68 34.78 -30.42
N ASN A 99 0.38 35.94 -29.82
CA ASN A 99 0.69 36.30 -28.43
C ASN A 99 0.55 35.09 -27.48
N ARG A 100 1.57 34.88 -26.61
CA ARG A 100 1.78 33.72 -25.70
C ARG A 100 0.59 33.35 -24.80
N THR A 101 -0.48 34.13 -24.82
CA THR A 101 -1.60 34.09 -23.89
C THR A 101 -2.74 33.14 -24.29
N SER A 102 -2.80 32.67 -25.54
CA SER A 102 -3.92 31.87 -26.07
C SER A 102 -3.43 30.55 -26.69
N PHE A 103 -3.35 29.47 -25.91
CA PHE A 103 -3.13 28.12 -26.46
C PHE A 103 -4.48 27.50 -26.85
N ARG A 104 -4.81 27.57 -28.14
CA ARG A 104 -6.08 27.05 -28.68
C ARG A 104 -6.05 25.54 -28.93
N ASP A 105 -4.86 24.95 -28.95
CA ASP A 105 -4.61 23.57 -29.40
C ASP A 105 -4.39 22.58 -28.24
N TRP A 106 -5.01 22.80 -27.07
CA TRP A 106 -5.00 21.85 -25.94
C TRP A 106 -5.38 20.42 -26.34
N ALA A 107 -6.19 20.24 -27.39
CA ALA A 107 -6.59 18.92 -27.88
C ALA A 107 -5.50 18.17 -28.66
N LYS A 108 -4.48 18.89 -29.16
CA LYS A 108 -3.38 18.32 -29.94
C LYS A 108 -2.17 18.00 -29.08
N LEU A 109 -2.14 18.46 -27.83
CA LEU A 109 -1.06 18.17 -26.91
C LEU A 109 -1.07 16.68 -26.60
N ARG A 110 0.06 16.03 -26.90
CA ARG A 110 0.27 14.61 -26.67
C ARG A 110 1.55 14.38 -25.90
N TYR A 111 1.51 13.41 -24.99
CA TYR A 111 2.67 12.94 -24.26
C TYR A 111 2.54 11.44 -24.08
N MET A 112 3.52 10.66 -24.55
CA MET A 112 3.45 9.19 -24.47
C MET A 112 2.16 8.65 -25.11
N SER A 113 1.80 9.27 -26.24
CA SER A 113 0.58 9.08 -27.03
C SER A 113 -0.73 9.38 -26.30
N ASP A 114 -0.68 9.83 -25.05
CA ASP A 114 -1.83 10.24 -24.27
C ASP A 114 -2.17 11.71 -24.44
N ASP A 115 -3.42 12.04 -24.15
CA ASP A 115 -3.83 13.43 -23.94
C ASP A 115 -3.51 13.91 -22.51
N ILE A 116 -3.96 15.13 -22.21
CA ILE A 116 -3.83 15.77 -20.91
C ILE A 116 -4.38 14.91 -19.77
N ASP A 117 -5.45 14.14 -20.01
CA ASP A 117 -6.06 13.30 -18.98
C ASP A 117 -5.23 12.03 -18.71
N GLY A 118 -4.54 11.48 -19.72
CA GLY A 118 -3.54 10.44 -19.50
C GLY A 118 -2.33 10.96 -18.72
N PHE A 119 -1.79 12.13 -19.07
CA PHE A 119 -0.69 12.74 -18.32
C PHE A 119 -1.08 13.06 -16.86
N ARG A 120 -2.30 13.57 -16.64
CA ARG A 120 -2.85 13.81 -15.28
C ARG A 120 -2.92 12.51 -14.46
N ARG A 121 -3.36 11.40 -15.06
CA ARG A 121 -3.40 10.09 -14.39
C ARG A 121 -2.01 9.58 -14.03
N LEU A 122 -1.03 9.78 -14.92
CA LEU A 122 0.38 9.47 -14.66
C LEU A 122 0.91 10.25 -13.45
N LEU A 123 0.65 11.56 -13.37
CA LEU A 123 1.02 12.37 -12.20
C LEU A 123 0.31 11.92 -10.92
N ALA A 124 -0.97 11.55 -11.00
CA ALA A 124 -1.71 11.03 -9.87
C ALA A 124 -1.11 9.72 -9.34
N GLY A 125 -0.63 8.84 -10.23
CA GLY A 125 0.11 7.62 -9.87
C GLY A 125 1.39 7.93 -9.07
N TYR A 126 2.17 8.93 -9.51
CA TYR A 126 3.34 9.39 -8.76
C TYR A 126 2.99 9.98 -7.41
N LYS A 127 2.04 10.91 -7.38
CA LYS A 127 1.57 11.57 -6.17
C LYS A 127 1.15 10.53 -5.12
N SER A 128 0.31 9.57 -5.52
CA SER A 128 -0.17 8.51 -4.62
C SER A 128 0.97 7.62 -4.13
N THR A 129 1.88 7.21 -5.01
CA THR A 129 3.04 6.38 -4.62
C THR A 129 3.95 7.10 -3.62
N ILE A 130 4.27 8.36 -3.88
CA ILE A 130 5.12 9.18 -3.00
C ILE A 130 4.42 9.38 -1.64
N ASN A 131 3.12 9.65 -1.65
CA ASN A 131 2.35 9.82 -0.42
C ASN A 131 2.27 8.51 0.38
N ILE A 132 2.12 7.35 -0.28
CA ILE A 132 2.15 6.04 0.36
C ILE A 132 3.51 5.77 0.99
N ALA A 133 4.61 6.02 0.27
CA ALA A 133 5.95 5.85 0.81
C ALA A 133 6.20 6.74 2.04
N LEU A 134 5.72 7.98 2.01
CA LEU A 134 5.83 8.92 3.13
C LEU A 134 4.96 8.47 4.32
N ALA A 135 3.74 8.02 4.06
CA ALA A 135 2.85 7.50 5.10
C ALA A 135 3.39 6.20 5.73
N ASP A 136 3.96 5.28 4.94
CA ASP A 136 4.62 4.06 5.46
C ASP A 136 5.83 4.41 6.33
N ALA A 137 6.67 5.36 5.91
CA ALA A 137 7.79 5.84 6.71
C ALA A 137 7.32 6.47 8.04
N ASN A 138 6.26 7.27 8.01
CA ASN A 138 5.68 7.86 9.22
C ASN A 138 5.03 6.82 10.14
N LEU A 139 4.37 5.80 9.58
CA LEU A 139 3.81 4.67 10.33
C LEU A 139 4.89 3.91 11.11
N ARG A 140 6.12 3.81 10.57
CA ARG A 140 7.25 3.20 11.29
C ARG A 140 7.71 4.05 12.48
N GLN A 141 7.52 5.37 12.43
CA GLN A 141 7.98 6.29 13.47
C GLN A 141 6.93 6.58 14.56
N SER A 142 5.64 6.55 14.22
CA SER A 142 4.56 6.98 15.11
C SER A 142 3.43 5.95 15.20
N ALA A 143 2.87 5.76 16.41
CA ALA A 143 1.64 5.00 16.61
C ALA A 143 0.43 5.82 16.10
N LEU A 144 0.06 5.67 14.82
CA LEU A 144 -1.12 6.33 14.25
C LEU A 144 -2.44 5.76 14.79
N THR A 145 -3.50 6.57 14.71
CA THR A 145 -4.86 6.20 15.11
C THR A 145 -5.50 5.21 14.11
N ALA A 146 -6.43 4.39 14.60
CA ALA A 146 -7.10 3.37 13.80
C ALA A 146 -7.84 3.90 12.55
N GLU A 147 -8.29 5.16 12.56
CA GLU A 147 -8.97 5.81 11.43
C GLU A 147 -8.00 6.16 10.30
N SER A 148 -6.81 6.66 10.64
CA SER A 148 -5.74 6.94 9.67
C SER A 148 -5.26 5.67 8.95
N LEU A 149 -5.49 4.51 9.56
CA LEU A 149 -5.04 3.20 9.09
C LEU A 149 -5.93 2.65 7.97
N GLU A 150 -7.25 2.72 8.15
CA GLU A 150 -8.21 2.29 7.12
C GLU A 150 -8.15 3.24 5.91
N VAL A 151 -8.03 4.55 6.13
CA VAL A 151 -7.81 5.51 5.04
C VAL A 151 -6.51 5.20 4.28
N HIS A 152 -5.44 4.83 4.97
CA HIS A 152 -4.18 4.46 4.31
C HIS A 152 -4.30 3.14 3.53
N LYS A 153 -5.02 2.16 4.06
CA LYS A 153 -5.32 0.90 3.37
C LYS A 153 -6.07 1.14 2.05
N ASP A 154 -7.14 1.94 2.11
CA ASP A 154 -7.94 2.27 0.93
C ASP A 154 -7.11 3.04 -0.11
N LEU A 155 -6.22 3.94 0.34
CA LEU A 155 -5.27 4.63 -0.54
C LEU A 155 -4.31 3.67 -1.24
N ILE A 156 -3.76 2.68 -0.53
CA ILE A 156 -2.87 1.68 -1.13
C ILE A 156 -3.60 0.82 -2.16
N GLU A 157 -4.79 0.32 -1.83
CA GLU A 157 -5.59 -0.50 -2.75
C GLU A 157 -5.97 0.27 -4.01
N THR A 158 -6.41 1.53 -3.86
CA THR A 158 -6.74 2.41 -4.98
C THR A 158 -5.53 2.71 -5.85
N ALA A 159 -4.41 3.11 -5.24
CA ALA A 159 -3.18 3.42 -5.98
C ALA A 159 -2.65 2.21 -6.74
N LYS A 160 -2.70 1.02 -6.15
CA LYS A 160 -2.30 -0.22 -6.82
C LYS A 160 -3.17 -0.51 -8.04
N SER A 161 -4.49 -0.42 -7.90
CA SER A 161 -5.42 -0.61 -9.02
C SER A 161 -5.19 0.41 -10.15
N ASP A 162 -4.96 1.68 -9.81
CA ASP A 162 -4.70 2.73 -10.79
C ASP A 162 -3.37 2.53 -11.52
N LEU A 163 -2.31 2.12 -10.80
CA LEU A 163 -1.00 1.82 -11.37
C LEU A 163 -1.03 0.56 -12.24
N GLU A 164 -1.76 -0.48 -11.87
CA GLU A 164 -1.96 -1.69 -12.68
C GLU A 164 -2.66 -1.34 -14.00
N ALA A 165 -3.75 -0.55 -13.95
CA ALA A 165 -4.41 -0.06 -15.16
C ALA A 165 -3.49 0.83 -16.02
N HIS A 166 -2.60 1.61 -15.38
CA HIS A 166 -1.62 2.40 -16.10
C HIS A 166 -0.57 1.53 -16.80
N LEU A 167 -0.09 0.48 -16.13
CA LEU A 167 0.87 -0.47 -16.68
C LEU A 167 0.30 -1.18 -17.91
N GLU A 168 -0.94 -1.67 -17.83
CA GLU A 168 -1.64 -2.28 -18.99
C GLU A 168 -1.73 -1.33 -20.19
N SER A 169 -2.01 -0.04 -19.93
CA SER A 169 -2.05 1.00 -20.97
C SER A 169 -0.67 1.21 -21.61
N ILE A 170 0.40 1.27 -20.80
CA ILE A 170 1.77 1.41 -21.31
C ILE A 170 2.16 0.18 -22.14
N ASP A 171 1.86 -1.03 -21.66
CA ASP A 171 2.14 -2.27 -22.38
C ASP A 171 1.43 -2.33 -23.74
N GLY A 172 0.16 -1.89 -23.80
CA GLY A 172 -0.57 -1.76 -25.06
C GLY A 172 0.13 -0.81 -26.04
N LYS A 173 0.62 0.34 -25.59
CA LYS A 173 1.34 1.31 -26.44
C LYS A 173 2.68 0.78 -26.92
N ILE A 174 3.43 0.13 -26.04
CA ILE A 174 4.71 -0.51 -26.39
C ILE A 174 4.48 -1.57 -27.46
N GLU A 175 3.46 -2.41 -27.30
CA GLU A 175 3.12 -3.44 -28.31
C GLU A 175 2.73 -2.84 -29.66
N LEU A 176 1.94 -1.75 -29.66
CA LEU A 176 1.58 -1.05 -30.89
C LEU A 176 2.81 -0.52 -31.64
N LEU A 177 3.74 0.13 -30.93
CA LEU A 177 4.98 0.64 -31.54
C LEU A 177 5.85 -0.49 -32.08
N PHE A 178 5.96 -1.61 -31.36
CA PHE A 178 6.68 -2.77 -31.87
C PHE A 178 6.00 -3.40 -33.08
N ALA A 179 4.67 -3.46 -33.12
CA ALA A 179 3.93 -4.00 -34.26
C ALA A 179 4.14 -3.13 -35.52
N GLN A 180 4.12 -1.80 -35.38
CA GLN A 180 4.43 -0.87 -36.46
C GLN A 180 5.86 -1.04 -36.97
N THR A 181 6.81 -1.25 -36.05
CA THR A 181 8.22 -1.47 -36.40
C THR A 181 8.43 -2.77 -37.16
N ALA A 182 7.76 -3.86 -36.75
CA ALA A 182 7.84 -5.16 -37.40
C ALA A 182 7.25 -5.16 -38.83
N ALA A 183 6.21 -4.36 -39.08
CA ALA A 183 5.62 -4.21 -40.42
C ALA A 183 6.59 -3.55 -41.43
N ASN A 184 7.61 -2.84 -40.94
CA ASN A 184 8.56 -2.10 -41.79
C ASN A 184 9.82 -2.90 -42.16
N THR A 185 10.03 -4.12 -41.64
CA THR A 185 11.26 -4.90 -41.87
C THR A 185 10.98 -6.41 -42.04
N ASP A 186 11.04 -6.93 -43.27
CA ASP A 186 10.73 -8.33 -43.62
C ASP A 186 11.70 -9.40 -43.05
N SER A 187 12.94 -9.02 -42.69
CA SER A 187 14.01 -9.98 -42.31
C SER A 187 14.23 -10.15 -40.81
N ASP A 188 13.69 -9.27 -39.95
CA ASP A 188 13.96 -9.22 -38.49
C ASP A 188 12.70 -9.55 -37.64
N THR A 189 11.61 -9.96 -38.29
CA THR A 189 10.30 -10.22 -37.68
C THR A 189 10.33 -11.38 -36.68
N SER A 190 11.01 -12.48 -37.01
CA SER A 190 11.02 -13.71 -36.20
C SER A 190 11.69 -13.52 -34.84
N GLU A 191 12.85 -12.86 -34.77
CA GLU A 191 13.53 -12.64 -33.48
C GLU A 191 12.83 -11.57 -32.63
N MET A 192 12.22 -10.56 -33.26
CA MET A 192 11.42 -9.56 -32.55
C MET A 192 10.19 -10.21 -31.90
N GLN A 193 9.53 -11.12 -32.63
CA GLN A 193 8.38 -11.86 -32.11
C GLN A 193 8.78 -12.79 -30.95
N LEU A 194 9.91 -13.50 -31.05
CA LEU A 194 10.42 -14.33 -29.96
C LEU A 194 10.67 -13.51 -28.69
N LEU A 195 11.27 -12.31 -28.80
CA LEU A 195 11.50 -11.45 -27.65
C LEU A 195 10.20 -10.97 -26.99
N LYS A 196 9.14 -10.72 -27.79
CA LYS A 196 7.82 -10.38 -27.25
C LYS A 196 7.18 -11.55 -26.51
N GLU A 197 7.27 -12.75 -27.07
CA GLU A 197 6.79 -13.97 -26.42
C GLU A 197 7.55 -14.25 -25.12
N GLU A 198 8.87 -14.07 -25.13
CA GLU A 198 9.74 -14.19 -23.94
C GLU A 198 9.38 -13.15 -22.87
N ARG A 199 9.08 -11.90 -23.27
CA ARG A 199 8.57 -10.83 -22.39
C ARG A 199 7.28 -11.27 -21.70
N LEU A 200 6.26 -11.64 -22.48
CA LEU A 200 4.95 -12.04 -21.96
C LEU A 200 5.06 -13.30 -21.07
N SER A 201 5.93 -14.24 -21.43
CA SER A 201 6.18 -15.43 -20.61
C SER A 201 6.84 -15.06 -19.28
N THR A 202 7.81 -14.15 -19.29
CA THR A 202 8.51 -13.69 -18.08
C THR A 202 7.57 -12.95 -17.15
N GLU A 203 6.65 -12.15 -17.69
CA GLU A 203 5.60 -11.47 -16.92
C GLU A 203 4.66 -12.45 -16.22
N LYS A 204 4.20 -13.49 -16.93
CA LYS A 204 3.39 -14.56 -16.33
C LYS A 204 4.13 -15.27 -15.20
N CYS A 205 5.42 -15.55 -15.38
CA CYS A 205 6.24 -16.15 -14.32
C CYS A 205 6.33 -15.24 -13.08
N LEU A 206 6.46 -13.93 -13.26
CA LEU A 206 6.44 -12.96 -12.15
C LEU A 206 5.09 -12.95 -11.43
N GLN A 207 3.98 -12.99 -12.17
CA GLN A 207 2.64 -13.07 -11.59
C GLN A 207 2.46 -14.34 -10.75
N ILE A 208 2.94 -15.48 -11.24
CA ILE A 208 2.92 -16.76 -10.50
C ILE A 208 3.74 -16.66 -9.21
N CYS A 209 4.94 -16.05 -9.27
CA CYS A 209 5.76 -15.83 -8.08
C CYS A 209 5.06 -14.95 -7.03
N ALA A 210 4.38 -13.88 -7.47
CA ALA A 210 3.61 -13.01 -6.58
C ALA A 210 2.44 -13.76 -5.91
N GLN A 211 1.64 -14.50 -6.70
CA GLN A 211 0.53 -15.32 -6.18
C GLN A 211 1.01 -16.35 -5.16
N LEU A 212 2.12 -17.04 -5.44
CA LEU A 212 2.68 -18.04 -4.52
C LEU A 212 3.16 -17.39 -3.22
N SER A 213 3.81 -16.22 -3.29
CA SER A 213 4.23 -15.45 -2.12
C SER A 213 3.04 -15.04 -1.25
N ASP A 214 1.96 -14.56 -1.86
CA ASP A 214 0.73 -14.18 -1.15
C ASP A 214 0.07 -15.38 -0.46
N HIS A 215 0.02 -16.53 -1.14
CA HIS A 215 -0.48 -17.77 -0.55
C HIS A 215 0.36 -18.23 0.64
N ILE A 216 1.68 -18.11 0.56
CA ILE A 216 2.59 -18.41 1.68
C ILE A 216 2.29 -17.51 2.89
N ASN A 217 2.16 -16.20 2.67
CA ASN A 217 1.85 -15.25 3.73
C ASN A 217 0.48 -15.56 4.39
N GLN A 218 -0.52 -15.96 3.60
CA GLN A 218 -1.82 -16.39 4.13
C GLN A 218 -1.71 -17.63 5.04
N ILE A 219 -0.91 -18.63 4.65
CA ILE A 219 -0.70 -19.84 5.45
C ILE A 219 -0.01 -19.48 6.77
N GLN A 220 1.03 -18.64 6.74
CA GLN A 220 1.74 -18.20 7.96
C GLN A 220 0.82 -17.48 8.95
N LEU A 221 -0.08 -16.63 8.45
CA LEU A 221 -1.07 -15.94 9.29
C LEU A 221 -2.07 -16.90 9.96
N VAL A 222 -2.45 -18.00 9.29
CA VAL A 222 -3.35 -19.01 9.85
C VAL A 222 -2.62 -19.84 10.92
N THR A 223 -1.38 -20.25 10.66
CA THR A 223 -0.57 -21.02 11.62
C THR A 223 -0.32 -20.20 12.89
N GLN A 224 0.06 -18.92 12.78
CA GLN A 224 0.29 -18.05 13.95
C GLN A 224 -0.94 -17.85 14.84
N ARG A 225 -2.15 -17.78 14.26
CA ARG A 225 -3.41 -17.68 15.02
C ARG A 225 -3.71 -18.94 15.84
N SER A 226 -3.11 -20.07 15.49
CA SER A 226 -3.35 -21.37 16.13
C SER A 226 -2.44 -21.54 17.36
N SER A 227 -1.19 -21.07 17.28
CA SER A 227 -0.18 -21.18 18.34
C SER A 227 -0.45 -20.28 19.55
N ASP A 228 -1.15 -19.14 19.40
CA ASP A 228 -1.51 -18.24 20.52
C ASP A 228 -2.50 -18.87 21.54
N SER A 229 -2.99 -20.08 21.25
CA SER A 229 -3.95 -20.81 22.09
C SER A 229 -3.37 -22.02 22.85
N ALA A 230 -2.10 -22.39 22.64
CA ALA A 230 -1.51 -23.62 23.18
C ALA A 230 -0.29 -23.37 24.08
N GLU A 231 -0.25 -24.06 25.23
CA GLU A 231 0.88 -24.05 26.16
C GLU A 231 2.17 -24.58 25.50
N ALA A 232 3.28 -23.90 25.79
CA ALA A 232 4.54 -23.92 25.03
C ALA A 232 5.39 -25.22 25.06
N ASP A 233 4.88 -26.34 25.59
CA ASP A 233 5.67 -27.56 25.81
C ASP A 233 5.14 -28.83 25.11
N THR A 234 4.30 -28.69 24.07
CA THR A 234 3.75 -29.85 23.33
C THR A 234 4.51 -30.18 22.04
N PRO A 235 4.56 -31.46 21.61
CA PRO A 235 5.19 -31.90 20.34
C PRO A 235 4.66 -31.21 19.07
N ASP A 236 3.45 -30.62 19.13
CA ASP A 236 2.87 -29.82 18.05
C ASP A 236 3.72 -28.59 17.71
N ALA A 237 4.39 -27.99 18.70
CA ALA A 237 5.25 -26.83 18.50
C ALA A 237 6.45 -27.13 17.60
N LEU A 238 6.94 -28.38 17.57
CA LEU A 238 8.05 -28.78 16.70
C LEU A 238 7.59 -28.96 15.24
N SER A 239 6.39 -29.52 15.03
CA SER A 239 5.79 -29.68 13.69
C SER A 239 5.44 -28.32 13.07
N GLU A 240 4.87 -27.41 13.85
CA GLU A 240 4.61 -26.02 13.42
C GLU A 240 5.90 -25.28 13.10
N ARG A 241 6.92 -25.41 13.95
CA ARG A 241 8.23 -24.79 13.72
C ARG A 241 8.88 -25.28 12.43
N LEU A 242 8.91 -26.59 12.20
CA LEU A 242 9.47 -27.17 10.97
C LEU A 242 8.69 -26.71 9.72
N THR A 243 7.36 -26.61 9.83
CA THR A 243 6.51 -26.09 8.74
C THR A 243 6.82 -24.63 8.45
N ASN A 244 6.96 -23.80 9.49
CA ASN A 244 7.31 -22.38 9.34
C ASN A 244 8.74 -22.20 8.77
N GLU A 245 9.71 -22.99 9.23
CA GLU A 245 11.08 -22.98 8.69
C GLU A 245 11.09 -23.32 7.18
N GLY A 246 10.38 -24.38 6.76
CA GLY A 246 10.26 -24.74 5.35
C GLY A 246 9.53 -23.69 4.51
N LEU A 247 8.54 -23.02 5.10
CA LEU A 247 7.79 -21.96 4.45
C LEU A 247 8.63 -20.68 4.24
N GLU A 248 9.48 -20.33 5.21
CA GLU A 248 10.47 -19.26 5.09
C GLU A 248 11.56 -19.57 4.04
N GLU A 249 12.02 -20.82 3.95
CA GLU A 249 12.93 -21.25 2.89
C GLU A 249 12.28 -21.11 1.51
N CYS A 250 11.00 -21.50 1.39
CA CYS A 250 10.22 -21.33 0.17
C CYS A 250 10.10 -19.84 -0.22
N LYS A 251 9.76 -18.97 0.74
CA LYS A 251 9.67 -17.52 0.56
C LYS A 251 11.00 -16.94 0.07
N THR A 252 12.11 -17.33 0.69
CA THR A 252 13.47 -16.92 0.28
C THR A 252 13.79 -17.36 -1.16
N SER A 253 13.43 -18.60 -1.53
CA SER A 253 13.67 -19.13 -2.87
C SER A 253 12.82 -18.42 -3.93
N ILE A 254 11.57 -18.08 -3.62
CA ILE A 254 10.67 -17.31 -4.49
C ILE A 254 11.23 -15.91 -4.70
N THR A 255 11.59 -15.19 -3.64
CA THR A 255 12.20 -13.84 -3.73
C THR A 255 13.43 -13.84 -4.64
N ARG A 256 14.31 -14.84 -4.50
CA ARG A 256 15.48 -15.00 -5.38
C ARG A 256 15.09 -15.27 -6.83
N THR A 257 14.01 -16.00 -7.07
CA THR A 257 13.50 -16.31 -8.42
C THR A 257 12.87 -15.07 -9.05
N THR A 258 12.04 -14.33 -8.31
CA THR A 258 11.47 -13.04 -8.71
C THR A 258 12.57 -12.08 -9.15
N ALA A 259 13.62 -11.90 -8.34
CA ALA A 259 14.74 -11.02 -8.67
C ALA A 259 15.51 -11.45 -9.94
N LYS A 260 15.52 -12.74 -10.27
CA LYS A 260 16.10 -13.24 -11.54
C LYS A 260 15.21 -12.92 -12.73
N LEU A 261 13.90 -13.13 -12.58
CA LEU A 261 12.91 -12.84 -13.62
C LEU A 261 12.83 -11.34 -13.90
N GLU A 262 12.92 -10.47 -12.89
CA GLU A 262 12.98 -9.01 -13.04
C GLU A 262 14.20 -8.57 -13.85
N ARG A 263 15.39 -9.06 -13.50
CA ARG A 263 16.62 -8.80 -14.27
C ARG A 263 16.51 -9.29 -15.71
N HIS A 264 15.92 -10.47 -15.90
CA HIS A 264 15.71 -11.02 -17.23
C HIS A 264 14.73 -10.17 -18.05
N MET A 265 13.66 -9.71 -17.42
CA MET A 265 12.68 -8.82 -18.04
C MET A 265 13.31 -7.49 -18.47
N GLN A 266 14.15 -6.89 -17.62
CA GLN A 266 14.91 -5.69 -17.98
C GLN A 266 15.84 -5.96 -19.18
N ASP A 267 16.52 -7.10 -19.24
CA ASP A 267 17.35 -7.49 -20.39
C ASP A 267 16.52 -7.64 -21.68
N ILE A 268 15.37 -8.32 -21.63
CA ILE A 268 14.46 -8.46 -22.77
C ILE A 268 14.01 -7.08 -23.26
N MET A 269 13.61 -6.18 -22.35
CA MET A 269 13.20 -4.83 -22.70
C MET A 269 14.33 -4.00 -23.33
N ASN A 270 15.55 -4.10 -22.80
CA ASN A 270 16.75 -3.49 -23.40
C ASN A 270 17.01 -4.00 -24.82
N ARG A 271 16.91 -5.32 -25.02
CA ARG A 271 17.09 -5.97 -26.33
C ARG A 271 16.01 -5.53 -27.32
N LEU A 272 14.75 -5.46 -26.90
CA LEU A 272 13.64 -4.96 -27.71
C LEU A 272 13.86 -3.50 -28.14
N LEU A 273 14.30 -2.63 -27.22
CA LEU A 273 14.60 -1.23 -27.52
C LEU A 273 15.76 -1.07 -28.50
N SER A 274 16.87 -1.77 -28.28
CA SER A 274 18.05 -1.69 -29.15
C SER A 274 17.76 -2.18 -30.57
N LYS A 275 16.91 -3.21 -30.72
CA LYS A 275 16.40 -3.65 -32.02
C LYS A 275 15.48 -2.61 -32.65
N SER A 276 14.54 -2.06 -31.88
CA SER A 276 13.62 -1.03 -32.37
C SER A 276 14.36 0.20 -32.86
N ARG A 277 15.43 0.63 -32.17
CA ARG A 277 16.32 1.72 -32.64
C ARG A 277 16.91 1.46 -34.03
N ARG A 278 17.31 0.22 -34.32
CA ARG A 278 17.91 -0.15 -35.61
C ARG A 278 16.88 -0.19 -36.74
N ALA A 279 15.63 -0.49 -36.41
CA ALA A 279 14.54 -0.64 -37.37
C ALA A 279 13.73 0.65 -37.59
N MET A 280 13.63 1.52 -36.58
CA MET A 280 12.91 2.79 -36.68
C MET A 280 13.73 3.84 -37.43
N THR A 281 13.13 4.46 -38.44
CA THR A 281 13.69 5.62 -39.16
C THR A 281 13.26 6.96 -38.55
N ASN A 282 12.25 6.96 -37.67
CA ASN A 282 11.68 8.14 -37.05
C ASN A 282 12.21 8.34 -35.62
N GLU A 283 13.08 9.34 -35.43
CA GLU A 283 13.65 9.70 -34.12
C GLU A 283 12.59 10.05 -33.05
N ALA A 284 11.44 10.59 -33.47
CA ALA A 284 10.37 10.94 -32.54
C ALA A 284 9.69 9.68 -31.95
N GLU A 285 9.48 8.64 -32.76
CA GLU A 285 8.93 7.35 -32.30
C GLU A 285 9.91 6.62 -31.38
N PHE A 286 11.21 6.68 -31.69
CA PHE A 286 12.23 6.10 -30.83
C PHE A 286 12.29 6.80 -29.45
N THR A 287 12.23 8.12 -29.43
CA THR A 287 12.19 8.92 -28.18
C THR A 287 10.95 8.58 -27.35
N GLU A 288 9.79 8.46 -28.00
CA GLU A 288 8.55 8.07 -27.35
C GLU A 288 8.63 6.65 -26.75
N LEU A 289 9.20 5.71 -27.49
CA LEU A 289 9.40 4.34 -27.02
C LEU A 289 10.36 4.27 -25.81
N ALA A 290 11.41 5.10 -25.80
CA ALA A 290 12.31 5.21 -24.65
C ALA A 290 11.56 5.73 -23.41
N ARG A 291 10.74 6.77 -23.55
CA ARG A 291 9.90 7.29 -22.47
C ARG A 291 8.92 6.23 -21.95
N LEU A 292 8.25 5.50 -22.85
CA LEU A 292 7.36 4.39 -22.50
C LEU A 292 8.06 3.29 -21.70
N ARG A 293 9.32 2.98 -22.04
CA ARG A 293 10.10 2.00 -21.30
C ARG A 293 10.51 2.51 -19.91
N ASP A 294 10.93 3.76 -19.80
CA ASP A 294 11.29 4.34 -18.50
C ASP A 294 10.05 4.42 -17.57
N GLU A 295 8.89 4.76 -18.13
CA GLU A 295 7.62 4.71 -17.39
C GLU A 295 7.21 3.31 -17.00
N TRP A 296 7.33 2.35 -17.91
CA TRP A 296 6.99 0.96 -17.62
C TRP A 296 7.80 0.41 -16.44
N GLU A 297 9.09 0.74 -16.36
CA GLU A 297 9.96 0.35 -15.24
C GLU A 297 9.55 1.07 -13.95
N THR A 298 9.24 2.36 -14.05
CA THR A 298 8.85 3.18 -12.90
C THR A 298 7.52 2.73 -12.31
N VAL A 299 6.49 2.48 -13.14
CA VAL A 299 5.16 2.04 -12.68
C VAL A 299 5.25 0.70 -11.96
N ARG A 300 6.10 -0.22 -12.41
CA ARG A 300 6.34 -1.49 -11.69
C ARG A 300 6.97 -1.26 -10.32
N GLN A 301 7.94 -0.35 -10.22
CA GLN A 301 8.49 0.03 -8.92
C GLN A 301 7.44 0.71 -8.02
N CYS A 302 6.56 1.55 -8.58
CA CYS A 302 5.45 2.14 -7.84
C CYS A 302 4.51 1.05 -7.26
N ILE A 303 4.16 0.02 -8.04
CA ILE A 303 3.32 -1.10 -7.59
C ILE A 303 4.02 -1.89 -6.47
N ASP A 304 5.33 -2.11 -6.59
CA ASP A 304 6.14 -2.79 -5.58
C ASP A 304 6.23 -1.98 -4.27
N ILE A 305 6.40 -0.65 -4.36
CA ILE A 305 6.32 0.25 -3.19
C ILE A 305 4.96 0.11 -2.49
N CYS A 306 3.87 0.16 -3.25
CA CYS A 306 2.51 0.02 -2.70
C CYS A 306 2.32 -1.37 -2.05
N SER A 307 2.81 -2.43 -2.69
CA SER A 307 2.69 -3.80 -2.18
C SER A 307 3.51 -4.01 -0.90
N ARG A 308 4.71 -3.40 -0.81
CA ARG A 308 5.48 -3.39 0.44
C ARG A 308 4.77 -2.68 1.58
N ALA A 309 4.19 -1.51 1.31
CA ALA A 309 3.44 -0.75 2.31
C ALA A 309 2.24 -1.57 2.81
N ASP A 310 1.51 -2.26 1.91
CA ASP A 310 0.40 -3.15 2.29
C ASP A 310 0.86 -4.34 3.15
N ASN A 311 1.98 -4.97 2.80
CA ASN A 311 2.53 -6.07 3.60
C ASN A 311 2.98 -5.59 4.99
N HIS A 312 3.66 -4.45 5.06
CA HIS A 312 4.02 -3.82 6.33
C HIS A 312 2.81 -3.51 7.19
N LEU A 313 1.72 -3.03 6.58
CA LEU A 313 0.46 -2.79 7.25
C LEU A 313 -0.11 -4.09 7.84
N LYS A 314 -0.14 -5.17 7.05
CA LYS A 314 -0.63 -6.50 7.47
C LYS A 314 0.22 -7.12 8.59
N GLU A 315 1.53 -6.96 8.56
CA GLU A 315 2.45 -7.51 9.56
C GLU A 315 2.39 -6.75 10.90
N ASN A 316 2.25 -5.42 10.84
CA ASN A 316 2.33 -4.54 12.03
C ASN A 316 0.98 -4.22 12.69
N ILE A 317 -0.14 -4.74 12.16
CA ILE A 317 -1.47 -4.57 12.76
C ILE A 317 -2.02 -5.91 13.25
N SER A 318 -2.42 -5.97 14.52
CA SER A 318 -3.25 -7.04 15.05
C SER A 318 -4.72 -6.64 14.96
N LYS A 319 -5.52 -7.39 14.19
CA LYS A 319 -6.98 -7.24 14.16
C LYS A 319 -7.63 -8.09 15.25
N VAL A 320 -8.31 -7.45 16.21
CA VAL A 320 -8.93 -8.12 17.37
C VAL A 320 -10.41 -7.75 17.48
N GLU A 321 -11.30 -8.73 17.42
CA GLU A 321 -12.72 -8.53 17.80
C GLU A 321 -13.00 -9.34 19.08
N ASN A 322 -13.32 -8.63 20.16
CA ASN A 322 -13.59 -9.20 21.47
C ASN A 322 -15.06 -8.97 21.83
N TYR A 323 -15.76 -10.04 22.22
CA TYR A 323 -17.13 -9.99 22.68
C TYR A 323 -17.28 -10.76 24.00
N GLY A 324 -17.83 -10.11 25.01
CA GLY A 324 -17.96 -10.64 26.37
C GLY A 324 -19.37 -10.45 26.88
N THR A 325 -19.89 -11.45 27.60
CA THR A 325 -21.22 -11.39 28.22
C THR A 325 -21.18 -11.69 29.71
N GLY A 326 -22.12 -11.16 30.48
CA GLY A 326 -22.21 -11.41 31.93
C GLY A 326 -21.20 -10.62 32.78
N ASP A 327 -20.49 -11.29 33.68
CA ASP A 327 -19.38 -10.73 34.47
C ASP A 327 -18.05 -11.03 33.76
N ALA A 328 -17.73 -10.20 32.76
CA ALA A 328 -16.58 -10.39 31.89
C ALA A 328 -15.47 -9.37 32.18
N VAL A 329 -14.21 -9.82 32.12
CA VAL A 329 -13.03 -8.96 32.07
C VAL A 329 -12.36 -9.16 30.72
N GLN A 330 -12.27 -8.11 29.91
CA GLN A 330 -11.80 -8.17 28.54
C GLN A 330 -10.55 -7.29 28.37
N PHE A 331 -9.47 -7.89 27.89
CA PHE A 331 -8.25 -7.18 27.52
C PHE A 331 -8.12 -7.12 26.00
N MET A 332 -7.82 -5.93 25.47
CA MET A 332 -7.46 -5.67 24.07
C MET A 332 -6.22 -4.77 24.07
N VAL A 333 -5.10 -5.34 24.50
CA VAL A 333 -3.90 -4.60 24.90
C VAL A 333 -2.71 -5.01 24.05
N SER A 334 -1.91 -4.04 23.64
CA SER A 334 -0.59 -4.28 23.02
C SER A 334 0.49 -3.97 24.04
N THR A 335 1.39 -4.91 24.26
CA THR A 335 2.59 -4.69 25.08
C THR A 335 3.86 -4.46 24.27
N GLY A 336 3.78 -4.67 22.95
CA GLY A 336 4.85 -4.40 21.99
C GLY A 336 4.63 -3.10 21.20
N LYS A 337 5.34 -2.94 20.07
CA LYS A 337 5.13 -1.83 19.12
C LYS A 337 4.03 -2.09 18.10
N LYS A 338 3.32 -3.22 18.21
CA LYS A 338 2.34 -3.64 17.22
C LYS A 338 1.02 -2.88 17.44
N THR A 339 0.47 -2.29 16.39
CA THR A 339 -0.78 -1.54 16.46
C THR A 339 -1.96 -2.52 16.59
N ILE A 340 -2.90 -2.25 17.50
CA ILE A 340 -4.14 -3.03 17.59
C ILE A 340 -5.27 -2.26 16.93
N HIS A 341 -5.91 -2.91 15.97
CA HIS A 341 -7.15 -2.44 15.37
C HIS A 341 -8.27 -3.41 15.77
N GLY A 342 -9.31 -2.95 16.44
CA GLY A 342 -10.26 -3.91 16.99
C GLY A 342 -11.50 -3.33 17.62
N LYS A 343 -12.50 -4.20 17.78
CA LYS A 343 -13.75 -3.88 18.48
C LYS A 343 -13.79 -4.68 19.78
N ASN A 344 -13.98 -4.02 20.91
CA ASN A 344 -14.18 -4.68 22.20
C ASN A 344 -15.59 -4.39 22.71
N ARG A 345 -16.48 -5.38 22.70
CA ARG A 345 -17.89 -5.26 23.08
C ARG A 345 -18.18 -6.09 24.33
N GLY A 346 -18.80 -5.45 25.31
CA GLY A 346 -19.19 -6.07 26.58
C GLY A 346 -20.68 -5.91 26.81
N LEU A 347 -21.36 -7.00 27.20
CA LEU A 347 -22.80 -6.99 27.49
C LEU A 347 -23.10 -7.77 28.77
N GLY A 348 -23.32 -7.07 29.89
CA GLY A 348 -23.69 -7.73 31.14
C GLY A 348 -23.66 -6.78 32.34
N TRP A 349 -24.08 -7.31 33.48
CA TRP A 349 -24.24 -6.51 34.71
C TRP A 349 -22.91 -6.07 35.33
N ARG A 350 -21.78 -6.69 34.95
CA ARG A 350 -20.45 -6.36 35.48
C ARG A 350 -19.31 -6.55 34.47
N THR A 351 -19.37 -5.85 33.34
CA THR A 351 -18.29 -5.93 32.33
C THR A 351 -17.18 -4.91 32.59
N ARG A 352 -15.92 -5.36 32.51
CA ARG A 352 -14.71 -4.54 32.62
C ARG A 352 -13.88 -4.71 31.36
N GLN A 353 -13.43 -3.60 30.79
CA GLN A 353 -12.66 -3.62 29.55
C GLN A 353 -11.40 -2.78 29.71
N VAL A 354 -10.29 -3.33 29.23
CA VAL A 354 -8.99 -2.65 29.17
C VAL A 354 -8.51 -2.71 27.73
N ALA A 355 -8.17 -1.57 27.17
CA ALA A 355 -7.65 -1.50 25.80
C ALA A 355 -6.55 -0.46 25.67
N GLY A 356 -5.64 -0.68 24.72
CA GLY A 356 -4.57 0.28 24.38
C GLY A 356 -3.17 -0.29 24.48
N HIS A 357 -2.16 0.58 24.45
CA HIS A 357 -0.77 0.20 24.68
C HIS A 357 -0.46 0.27 26.17
N LEU A 358 -0.04 -0.85 26.75
CA LEU A 358 0.35 -0.94 28.17
C LEU A 358 1.67 -1.68 28.27
N SER A 359 2.52 -1.28 29.22
CA SER A 359 3.69 -2.10 29.55
C SER A 359 3.28 -3.44 30.18
N ASP A 360 4.13 -4.45 30.06
CA ASP A 360 3.91 -5.76 30.71
C ASP A 360 3.62 -5.61 32.21
N ALA A 361 4.35 -4.72 32.89
CA ALA A 361 4.16 -4.45 34.31
C ALA A 361 2.75 -3.87 34.60
N SER A 362 2.29 -2.91 33.80
CA SER A 362 0.96 -2.30 33.97
C SER A 362 -0.15 -3.30 33.69
N LEU A 363 0.01 -4.11 32.63
CA LEU A 363 -0.94 -5.15 32.26
C LEU A 363 -1.06 -6.20 33.38
N GLN A 364 0.07 -6.69 33.90
CA GLN A 364 0.08 -7.63 35.02
C GLN A 364 -0.58 -7.06 36.28
N GLN A 365 -0.31 -5.79 36.61
CA GLN A 365 -0.90 -5.14 37.77
C GLN A 365 -2.43 -5.00 37.62
N ILE A 366 -2.89 -4.42 36.50
CA ILE A 366 -4.32 -4.23 36.24
C ILE A 366 -5.06 -5.57 36.22
N SER A 367 -4.46 -6.62 35.66
CA SER A 367 -5.02 -7.97 35.66
C SER A 367 -5.24 -8.53 37.08
N ARG A 368 -4.24 -8.37 37.97
CA ARG A 368 -4.35 -8.76 39.38
C ARG A 368 -5.40 -7.93 40.14
N ASP A 369 -5.45 -6.62 39.90
CA ASP A 369 -6.41 -5.74 40.56
C ASP A 369 -7.86 -6.09 40.16
N MET A 370 -8.10 -6.32 38.86
CA MET A 370 -9.43 -6.67 38.36
C MET A 370 -9.93 -8.02 38.87
N THR A 371 -9.03 -9.00 39.06
CA THR A 371 -9.37 -10.30 39.64
C THR A 371 -9.63 -10.21 41.15
N SER A 372 -8.90 -9.37 41.88
CA SER A 372 -9.12 -9.16 43.32
C SER A 372 -10.49 -8.54 43.65
N ILE A 373 -11.02 -7.69 42.77
CA ILE A 373 -12.35 -7.07 42.89
C ILE A 373 -13.49 -8.11 42.80
N ASN A 374 -13.24 -9.29 42.21
CA ASN A 374 -14.20 -10.40 42.20
C ASN A 374 -14.27 -11.14 43.53
N LEU A 375 -13.17 -11.16 44.30
CA LEU A 375 -13.07 -11.87 45.57
C LEU A 375 -13.65 -11.08 46.77
N GLN A 376 -13.83 -9.76 46.65
CA GLN A 376 -14.29 -8.91 47.76
C GLN A 376 -15.80 -8.80 47.91
N TYR A 377 -16.60 -9.45 47.06
CA TYR A 377 -18.02 -9.66 47.31
C TYR A 377 -18.22 -11.09 47.79
N PRO A 378 -18.20 -11.37 49.11
CA PRO A 378 -18.78 -12.61 49.57
C PRO A 378 -20.25 -12.59 49.15
N ALA A 379 -20.73 -13.70 48.61
CA ALA A 379 -22.15 -13.98 48.59
C ALA A 379 -22.69 -13.57 49.96
N LYS A 380 -23.71 -12.71 50.00
CA LYS A 380 -24.48 -12.52 51.23
C LYS A 380 -25.11 -13.89 51.52
N GLU A 381 -24.39 -14.74 52.23
CA GLU A 381 -24.96 -15.87 52.95
C GLU A 381 -25.98 -15.26 53.88
N GLY A 382 -27.25 -15.39 53.51
CA GLY A 382 -28.35 -15.17 54.44
C GLY A 382 -28.13 -16.07 55.67
N PRO A 383 -28.49 -15.60 56.87
CA PRO A 383 -28.19 -16.33 58.09
C PRO A 383 -28.83 -17.74 58.04
N PRO A 384 -28.16 -18.76 58.60
CA PRO A 384 -28.64 -20.13 58.53
C PRO A 384 -29.99 -20.24 59.24
N LEU A 385 -30.98 -20.75 58.52
CA LEU A 385 -32.25 -21.17 59.12
C LEU A 385 -31.99 -22.27 60.15
N PRO A 386 -32.55 -22.20 61.37
CA PRO A 386 -32.41 -23.27 62.33
C PRO A 386 -33.17 -24.50 61.82
N ALA A 387 -32.51 -25.65 61.90
CA ALA A 387 -33.11 -26.95 61.66
C ALA A 387 -34.32 -27.16 62.59
N ASN A 388 -35.47 -27.53 62.03
CA ASN A 388 -36.46 -28.28 62.78
C ASN A 388 -37.17 -29.31 61.89
N THR A 389 -36.94 -30.55 62.32
CA THR A 389 -37.56 -31.84 62.11
C THR A 389 -39.02 -31.86 61.61
N HIS A 390 -39.26 -32.77 60.67
CA HIS A 390 -40.51 -33.26 60.09
C HIS A 390 -41.78 -33.25 60.98
N SER A 391 -42.91 -32.83 60.39
CA SER A 391 -44.19 -33.58 60.40
C SER A 391 -45.10 -33.09 59.24
N ASP A 392 -45.35 -33.96 58.27
CA ASP A 392 -46.42 -33.86 57.24
C ASP A 392 -47.77 -34.38 57.83
N PRO A 393 -48.91 -34.34 57.10
CA PRO A 393 -49.34 -33.50 55.97
C PRO A 393 -50.77 -32.93 56.18
N VAL A 394 -51.32 -32.15 55.22
CA VAL A 394 -52.65 -32.35 54.58
C VAL A 394 -53.19 -31.07 53.89
N ASN A 395 -53.47 -31.23 52.59
CA ASN A 395 -54.45 -30.59 51.69
C ASN A 395 -54.48 -29.07 51.44
N GLY A 396 -54.47 -28.71 50.15
CA GLY A 396 -55.04 -27.47 49.63
C GLY A 396 -54.55 -27.14 48.22
N VAL A 397 -55.39 -27.42 47.22
CA VAL A 397 -55.21 -27.20 45.77
C VAL A 397 -55.55 -25.75 45.38
N GLU A 398 -54.86 -25.23 44.34
CA GLU A 398 -55.17 -24.12 43.38
C GLU A 398 -53.99 -23.14 43.22
N SER A 399 -53.26 -23.16 42.10
CA SER A 399 -53.52 -22.48 40.81
C SER A 399 -53.50 -20.95 40.91
N GLU A 400 -52.44 -20.31 40.41
CA GLU A 400 -52.60 -19.26 39.38
C GLU A 400 -51.27 -18.85 38.72
N ARG A 401 -51.33 -18.73 37.39
CA ARG A 401 -50.33 -18.13 36.50
C ARG A 401 -50.54 -16.62 36.45
N THR A 402 -49.47 -15.84 36.40
CA THR A 402 -49.33 -14.58 35.66
C THR A 402 -47.83 -14.24 35.62
N SER A 403 -47.11 -14.33 34.49
CA SER A 403 -47.05 -13.41 33.34
C SER A 403 -46.67 -11.97 33.69
N GLU A 404 -45.50 -11.54 33.21
CA GLU A 404 -45.20 -10.25 32.54
C GLU A 404 -43.69 -9.95 32.70
N PHE A 405 -42.84 -10.20 31.71
CA PHE A 405 -42.53 -9.28 30.60
C PHE A 405 -42.44 -7.82 31.05
N ARG A 406 -41.21 -7.30 31.16
CA ARG A 406 -40.93 -5.93 30.72
C ARG A 406 -39.49 -5.78 30.25
N GLU A 407 -39.40 -5.50 28.96
CA GLU A 407 -38.24 -4.94 28.28
C GLU A 407 -37.68 -3.72 29.02
N ARG A 408 -36.36 -3.63 29.09
CA ARG A 408 -35.57 -2.51 28.57
C ARG A 408 -34.12 -2.91 28.40
#